data_AF-A0A7J9KWJ3-F1
#
_entry.id   AF-A0A7J9KWJ3-F1
#
_cell.length_a   1.000
_cell.length_b   1.000
_cell.length_c   1.000
_cell.angle_alpha   90.00
_cell.angle_beta   90.00
_cell.angle_gamma   90.00
#
_symmetry.space_group_name_H-M   'P 1'
#
loop_
_entity.id
_entity.type
_entity.pdbx_description
1 polymer ?
#
loop_
_entity_poly.entity_id
_entity_poly.type
_entity_poly.pdbx_seq_one_letter_code
_entity_poly.pdbx_strand_id
1 'polypeptide(L)'
;MGHCVCFAKGAAETLKLNMALILLPVCRNTITWLRNKTKLGAVVPFDDNLNFHKVTRNMFSGIKNRMNGVHLIASLQVIAVGISIGVGIHGISHLACDFPRLLHATPDEYEPIEKYFGEQAKSYWHFVKHIEGVTGIIMVVLMAFAFTLATPMFRRGRMKLPKPLDKLTGFNAFWYSHHLFVIVSTLLIVHGIKLFLTKKWYKKTTWMYLAIPVFLYICERLTRLLRSSIEAVTIQKVAVYPGNVLALHMSRPRGFRYKSGQYIFVNCDVVSPFEWHPFSITSAPGDDYVSVHIRTLGDWTGQLRTVFSRVCKQPTNGKSGLLRADCLQGNNNPE
;
A
#
# COMPACT_ATOMS: atom_id res chain seq x y z
N MET A 1 36.46 0.78 -13.97
CA MET A 1 35.31 0.43 -13.09
C MET A 1 35.02 -1.06 -13.26
N GLY A 2 35.36 -1.91 -12.30
CA GLY A 2 35.18 -3.37 -12.43
C GLY A 2 33.73 -3.86 -12.24
N HIS A 3 33.57 -5.16 -11.97
CA HIS A 3 32.25 -5.83 -11.94
C HIS A 3 31.23 -5.23 -10.95
N CYS A 4 31.68 -4.65 -9.84
CA CYS A 4 30.78 -4.08 -8.82
C CYS A 4 29.88 -2.96 -9.35
N VAL A 5 30.43 -2.06 -10.17
CA VAL A 5 29.64 -0.99 -10.80
C VAL A 5 28.62 -1.57 -11.78
N CYS A 6 28.95 -2.65 -12.50
CA CYS A 6 28.03 -3.33 -13.39
C CYS A 6 26.86 -3.95 -12.62
N PHE A 7 27.14 -4.63 -11.50
CA PHE A 7 26.11 -5.17 -10.62
C PHE A 7 25.25 -4.05 -10.00
N ALA A 8 25.87 -2.99 -9.50
CA ALA A 8 25.16 -1.85 -8.92
C ALA A 8 24.21 -1.19 -9.93
N LYS A 9 24.67 -0.98 -11.18
CA LYS A 9 23.85 -0.40 -12.25
C LYS A 9 22.76 -1.35 -12.73
N GLY A 10 23.07 -2.63 -12.95
CA GLY A 10 22.07 -3.62 -13.33
C GLY A 10 20.96 -3.74 -12.30
N ALA A 11 21.33 -3.82 -11.02
CA ALA A 11 20.38 -3.81 -9.91
C ALA A 11 19.58 -2.50 -9.81
N ALA A 12 20.19 -1.34 -10.11
CA ALA A 12 19.48 -0.08 -10.15
C ALA A 12 18.42 -0.02 -11.27
N GLU A 13 18.72 -0.51 -12.48
CA GLU A 13 17.73 -0.54 -13.57
C GLU A 13 16.58 -1.50 -13.27
N THR A 14 16.85 -2.68 -12.69
CA THR A 14 15.79 -3.61 -12.29
C THR A 14 14.95 -3.06 -11.14
N LEU A 15 15.54 -2.33 -10.20
CA LEU A 15 14.81 -1.63 -9.14
C LEU A 15 13.87 -0.56 -9.71
N LYS A 16 14.34 0.27 -10.64
CA LYS A 16 13.50 1.28 -11.31
C LYS A 16 12.28 0.63 -11.98
N LEU A 17 12.51 -0.47 -12.70
CA LEU A 17 11.42 -1.22 -13.34
C LEU A 17 10.45 -1.80 -12.31
N ASN A 18 10.92 -2.43 -11.24
CA ASN A 18 10.04 -2.99 -10.22
C ASN A 18 9.24 -1.92 -9.47
N MET A 19 9.86 -0.77 -9.18
CA MET A 19 9.20 0.38 -8.56
C MET A 19 8.16 1.03 -9.49
N ALA A 20 8.38 0.99 -10.80
CA ALA A 20 7.39 1.38 -11.79
C ALA A 20 6.20 0.40 -11.81
N LEU A 21 6.49 -0.90 -11.86
CA LEU A 21 5.47 -1.96 -11.96
C LEU A 21 4.63 -2.11 -10.70
N ILE A 22 5.11 -1.74 -9.51
CA ILE A 22 4.36 -1.93 -8.24
C ILE A 22 3.11 -1.05 -8.15
N LEU A 23 3.06 0.06 -8.90
CA LEU A 23 1.94 1.01 -8.91
C LEU A 23 0.79 0.56 -9.84
N LEU A 24 1.09 -0.13 -10.94
CA LEU A 24 0.07 -0.52 -11.92
C LEU A 24 -1.04 -1.40 -11.33
N PRO A 25 -0.76 -2.42 -10.49
CA PRO A 25 -1.77 -3.33 -9.96
C PRO A 25 -2.74 -2.68 -8.98
N VAL A 26 -2.41 -1.50 -8.44
CA VAL A 26 -3.29 -0.74 -7.55
C VAL A 26 -4.16 0.28 -8.30
N CYS A 27 -4.00 0.43 -9.62
CA CYS A 27 -4.85 1.22 -10.50
C CYS A 27 -6.08 0.43 -10.96
N ARG A 28 -7.06 0.23 -10.08
CA ARG A 28 -8.21 -0.65 -10.29
C ARG A 28 -9.10 -0.24 -11.46
N ASN A 29 -9.34 1.04 -11.72
CA ASN A 29 -10.14 1.44 -12.88
C ASN A 29 -9.38 1.16 -14.18
N THR A 30 -8.07 1.45 -14.23
CA THR A 30 -7.22 1.11 -15.37
C THR A 30 -7.22 -0.39 -15.65
N ILE A 31 -7.09 -1.22 -14.61
CA ILE A 31 -7.11 -2.68 -14.73
C ILE A 31 -8.47 -3.18 -15.22
N THR A 32 -9.56 -2.64 -14.65
CA THR A 32 -10.91 -2.99 -15.07
C THR A 32 -11.17 -2.59 -16.53
N TRP A 33 -10.66 -1.43 -16.94
CA TRP A 33 -10.73 -0.97 -18.32
C TRP A 33 -9.94 -1.90 -19.25
N LEU A 34 -8.69 -2.23 -18.91
CA LEU A 34 -7.87 -3.16 -19.69
C LEU A 34 -8.56 -4.52 -19.84
N ARG A 35 -9.07 -5.08 -18.74
CA ARG A 35 -9.78 -6.36 -18.74
C ARG A 35 -11.03 -6.35 -19.64
N ASN A 36 -11.83 -5.29 -19.58
CA ASN A 36 -13.15 -5.27 -20.25
C ASN A 36 -13.11 -4.69 -21.68
N LYS A 37 -12.09 -3.90 -22.02
CA LYS A 37 -12.01 -3.17 -23.31
C LYS A 37 -10.91 -3.69 -24.23
N THR A 38 -10.05 -4.59 -23.76
CA THR A 38 -8.97 -5.16 -24.57
C THR A 38 -9.02 -6.68 -24.54
N LYS A 39 -8.39 -7.33 -25.54
CA LYS A 39 -8.18 -8.79 -25.54
C LYS A 39 -7.09 -9.23 -24.58
N LEU A 40 -6.43 -8.31 -23.88
CA LEU A 40 -5.29 -8.59 -23.01
C LEU A 40 -5.69 -9.45 -21.80
N GLY A 41 -6.96 -9.43 -21.39
CA GLY A 41 -7.49 -10.29 -20.33
C GLY A 41 -7.45 -11.79 -20.64
N ALA A 42 -7.25 -12.18 -21.89
CA ALA A 42 -7.03 -13.58 -22.26
C ALA A 42 -5.61 -14.07 -21.95
N VAL A 43 -4.65 -13.15 -21.80
CA VAL A 43 -3.22 -13.45 -21.57
C VAL A 43 -2.78 -13.03 -20.17
N VAL A 44 -3.31 -11.92 -19.66
CA VAL A 44 -2.93 -11.32 -18.38
C VAL A 44 -4.05 -11.51 -17.35
N PRO A 45 -3.78 -12.22 -16.22
CA PRO A 45 -4.77 -12.45 -15.17
C PRO A 45 -4.99 -11.19 -14.32
N PHE A 46 -5.73 -10.22 -14.85
CA PHE A 46 -5.99 -8.94 -14.20
C PHE A 46 -6.73 -9.03 -12.87
N ASP A 47 -7.49 -10.10 -12.63
CA ASP A 47 -8.23 -10.31 -11.38
C ASP A 47 -7.30 -10.65 -10.19
N ASP A 48 -6.05 -11.08 -10.47
CA ASP A 48 -5.01 -11.35 -9.48
C ASP A 48 -4.09 -10.15 -9.22
N ASN A 49 -4.48 -8.93 -9.64
CA ASN A 49 -3.68 -7.72 -9.48
C ASN A 49 -3.20 -7.47 -8.04
N LEU A 50 -4.07 -7.66 -7.04
CA LEU A 50 -3.72 -7.48 -5.65
C LEU A 50 -2.86 -8.63 -5.12
N ASN A 51 -2.95 -9.83 -5.68
CA ASN A 51 -2.07 -10.95 -5.36
C ASN A 51 -0.67 -10.70 -5.93
N PHE A 52 -0.57 -10.14 -7.14
CA PHE A 52 0.69 -9.67 -7.71
C PHE A 52 1.33 -8.54 -6.89
N HIS A 53 0.52 -7.65 -6.31
CA HIS A 53 1.00 -6.60 -5.42
C HIS A 53 1.32 -7.10 -3.99
N LYS A 54 0.56 -8.07 -3.47
CA LYS A 54 0.66 -8.58 -2.09
C LYS A 54 1.25 -9.97 -2.08
N VAL A 55 2.53 -10.10 -1.74
CA VAL A 55 3.06 -11.39 -1.27
C VAL A 55 3.71 -11.24 0.08
N THR A 56 2.99 -11.68 1.10
CA THR A 56 3.53 -12.05 2.40
C THR A 56 2.62 -13.14 2.95
N ARG A 57 2.84 -14.41 2.61
CA ARG A 57 2.30 -15.51 3.43
C ARG A 57 3.28 -16.62 3.72
N ASN A 58 4.26 -16.92 2.88
CA ASN A 58 5.09 -18.11 3.09
C ASN A 58 6.60 -17.82 2.94
N MET A 59 7.15 -16.85 3.67
CA MET A 59 8.61 -16.78 3.86
C MET A 59 9.06 -17.40 5.20
N PHE A 60 8.12 -17.66 6.13
CA PHE A 60 8.42 -18.21 7.47
C PHE A 60 7.52 -19.37 7.93
N SER A 61 6.63 -19.88 7.07
CA SER A 61 5.96 -21.17 7.32
C SER A 61 6.68 -22.21 6.48
N GLY A 62 7.60 -22.92 7.12
CA GLY A 62 8.57 -23.78 6.48
C GLY A 62 7.99 -24.88 5.59
N ILE A 63 8.88 -25.41 4.75
CA ILE A 63 9.13 -26.85 4.56
C ILE A 63 8.00 -27.70 5.17
N LYS A 64 6.89 -27.84 4.45
CA LYS A 64 5.93 -28.91 4.69
C LYS A 64 5.20 -29.27 3.39
N ASN A 65 5.78 -30.28 2.74
CA ASN A 65 5.15 -31.29 1.90
C ASN A 65 3.93 -30.88 1.06
N ARG A 66 4.16 -30.65 -0.24
CA ARG A 66 3.32 -31.22 -1.30
C ARG A 66 4.06 -31.16 -2.65
N MET A 67 4.92 -32.15 -2.91
CA MET A 67 5.06 -32.65 -4.27
C MET A 67 3.71 -33.23 -4.66
N ASN A 68 3.11 -32.71 -5.73
CA ASN A 68 2.22 -33.44 -6.65
C ASN A 68 1.87 -32.49 -7.81
N GLY A 69 2.41 -32.84 -8.99
CA GLY A 69 1.81 -32.69 -10.31
C GLY A 69 1.16 -31.35 -10.68
N VAL A 70 1.82 -30.64 -11.60
CA VAL A 70 1.19 -29.80 -12.63
C VAL A 70 0.28 -28.68 -12.09
N HIS A 71 0.90 -27.69 -11.44
CA HIS A 71 0.40 -26.32 -11.49
C HIS A 71 1.58 -25.39 -11.80
N LEU A 72 1.76 -25.13 -13.10
CA LEU A 72 2.49 -24.01 -13.68
C LEU A 72 1.76 -22.70 -13.34
N ILE A 73 1.59 -22.43 -12.05
CA ILE A 73 1.25 -21.12 -11.51
C ILE A 73 2.19 -20.91 -10.32
N ALA A 74 3.46 -20.69 -10.67
CA ALA A 74 4.36 -19.86 -9.87
C ALA A 74 3.69 -18.48 -9.74
N SER A 75 2.80 -18.37 -8.76
CA SER A 75 1.95 -17.21 -8.54
C SER A 75 2.82 -16.08 -7.98
N LEU A 76 3.42 -15.31 -8.88
CA LEU A 76 3.58 -13.86 -8.80
C LEU A 76 4.23 -13.34 -7.50
N GLN A 77 5.44 -13.84 -7.21
CA GLN A 77 6.31 -13.44 -6.08
C GLN A 77 7.43 -12.46 -6.48
N VAL A 78 7.31 -11.79 -7.62
CA VAL A 78 8.48 -11.19 -8.30
C VAL A 78 8.86 -9.82 -7.76
N ILE A 79 7.88 -8.95 -7.45
CA ILE A 79 8.19 -7.53 -7.22
C ILE A 79 8.83 -7.28 -5.85
N ALA A 80 8.22 -7.66 -4.72
CA ALA A 80 8.77 -7.34 -3.40
C ALA A 80 10.10 -8.07 -3.10
N VAL A 81 10.21 -9.34 -3.52
CA VAL A 81 11.45 -10.12 -3.42
C VAL A 81 12.50 -9.56 -4.38
N GLY A 82 12.12 -9.27 -5.62
CA GLY A 82 13.01 -8.64 -6.61
C GLY A 82 13.52 -7.27 -6.17
N ILE A 83 12.67 -6.46 -5.54
CA ILE A 83 13.07 -5.19 -4.91
C ILE A 83 14.06 -5.45 -3.78
N SER A 84 13.78 -6.40 -2.89
CA SER A 84 14.67 -6.70 -1.75
C SER A 84 16.05 -7.19 -2.22
N ILE A 85 16.09 -8.10 -3.19
CA ILE A 85 17.33 -8.58 -3.82
C ILE A 85 18.05 -7.44 -4.54
N GLY A 86 17.32 -6.65 -5.34
CA GLY A 86 17.88 -5.53 -6.07
C GLY A 86 18.49 -4.47 -5.14
N VAL A 87 17.79 -4.11 -4.05
CA VAL A 87 18.30 -3.19 -3.02
C VAL A 87 19.56 -3.76 -2.38
N GLY A 88 19.56 -5.05 -2.03
CA GLY A 88 20.72 -5.74 -1.46
C GLY A 88 21.93 -5.70 -2.39
N ILE A 89 21.77 -6.14 -3.64
CA ILE A 89 22.86 -6.13 -4.64
C ILE A 89 23.36 -4.72 -4.88
N HIS A 90 22.45 -3.75 -5.10
CA HIS A 90 22.79 -2.36 -5.36
C HIS A 90 23.55 -1.72 -4.18
N GLY A 91 22.99 -1.82 -2.97
CA GLY A 91 23.56 -1.24 -1.76
C GLY A 91 24.88 -1.87 -1.36
N ILE A 92 24.98 -3.21 -1.38
CA ILE A 92 26.23 -3.92 -1.05
C ILE A 92 27.30 -3.60 -2.09
N SER A 93 26.97 -3.58 -3.38
CA SER A 93 27.95 -3.23 -4.43
C SER A 93 28.53 -1.84 -4.21
N HIS A 94 27.71 -0.85 -3.83
CA HIS A 94 28.20 0.49 -3.52
C HIS A 94 29.01 0.54 -2.21
N LEU A 95 28.45 0.03 -1.11
CA LEU A 95 29.04 0.20 0.22
C LEU A 95 30.28 -0.67 0.44
N ALA A 96 30.28 -1.91 -0.06
CA ALA A 96 31.33 -2.88 0.20
C ALA A 96 32.37 -3.00 -0.92
N CYS A 97 32.09 -2.47 -2.11
CA CYS A 97 33.01 -2.60 -3.24
C CYS A 97 33.34 -1.27 -3.94
N ASP A 98 32.35 -0.51 -4.41
CA ASP A 98 32.63 0.70 -5.19
C ASP A 98 33.30 1.79 -4.33
N PHE A 99 32.78 2.08 -3.13
CA PHE A 99 33.33 3.12 -2.27
C PHE A 99 34.74 2.79 -1.78
N PRO A 100 35.05 1.59 -1.26
CA PRO A 100 36.42 1.22 -0.92
C PRO A 100 37.35 1.28 -2.12
N ARG A 101 36.89 0.84 -3.30
CA ARG A 101 37.71 0.87 -4.52
C ARG A 101 38.03 2.29 -4.97
N LEU A 102 37.08 3.22 -4.90
CA LEU A 102 37.32 4.63 -5.23
C LEU A 102 38.28 5.30 -4.23
N LEU A 103 38.17 4.94 -2.95
CA LEU A 103 39.03 5.46 -1.89
C LEU A 103 40.48 4.99 -2.01
N HIS A 104 40.69 3.72 -2.42
CA HIS A 104 42.01 3.09 -2.47
C HIS A 104 42.58 2.96 -3.89
N ALA A 105 41.95 3.57 -4.91
CA ALA A 105 42.47 3.57 -6.27
C ALA A 105 43.83 4.27 -6.33
N THR A 106 44.77 3.69 -7.07
CA THR A 106 46.05 4.35 -7.39
C THR A 106 45.80 5.57 -8.30
N PRO A 107 46.73 6.55 -8.36
CA PRO A 107 46.58 7.73 -9.21
C PRO A 107 46.28 7.38 -10.67
N ASP A 108 47.02 6.42 -11.23
CA ASP A 108 46.84 5.94 -12.62
C ASP A 108 45.47 5.29 -12.84
N GLU A 109 44.92 4.60 -11.83
CA GLU A 109 43.57 4.02 -11.89
C GLU A 109 42.46 5.07 -11.73
N TYR A 110 42.73 6.17 -11.03
CA TYR A 110 41.75 7.20 -10.70
C TYR A 110 41.66 8.29 -11.79
N GLU A 111 42.77 8.64 -12.43
CA GLU A 111 42.84 9.63 -13.52
C GLU A 111 41.71 9.49 -14.57
N PRO A 112 41.42 8.29 -15.14
CA PRO A 112 40.37 8.18 -16.16
C PRO A 112 38.94 8.39 -15.63
N ILE A 113 38.72 8.27 -14.32
CA ILE A 113 37.40 8.39 -13.67
C ILE A 113 37.21 9.71 -12.92
N GLU A 114 38.27 10.51 -12.74
CA GLU A 114 38.24 11.81 -12.09
C GLU A 114 37.18 12.75 -12.69
N LYS A 115 37.01 12.76 -14.03
CA LYS A 115 35.96 13.57 -14.70
C LYS A 115 34.52 13.30 -14.21
N TYR A 116 34.28 12.12 -13.64
CA TYR A 116 32.97 11.74 -13.11
C TYR A 116 32.84 12.02 -11.62
N PHE A 117 33.89 11.79 -10.84
CA PHE A 117 33.86 11.84 -9.37
C PHE A 117 34.50 13.09 -8.76
N GLY A 118 35.23 13.88 -9.56
CA GLY A 118 36.07 14.98 -9.09
C GLY A 118 37.33 14.47 -8.39
N GLU A 119 37.93 15.34 -7.58
CA GLU A 119 39.11 15.01 -6.76
C GLU A 119 38.88 13.75 -5.91
N GLN A 120 39.92 12.94 -5.77
CA GLN A 120 39.83 11.69 -5.01
C GLN A 120 39.50 11.96 -3.54
N ALA A 121 38.38 11.38 -3.08
CA ALA A 121 37.94 11.53 -1.71
C ALA A 121 38.92 10.87 -0.74
N LYS A 122 39.26 11.55 0.35
CA LYS A 122 40.18 11.04 1.40
C LYS A 122 39.49 10.21 2.47
N SER A 123 38.15 10.12 2.45
CA SER A 123 37.37 9.44 3.48
C SER A 123 36.17 8.73 2.88
N TYR A 124 35.88 7.52 3.37
CA TYR A 124 34.70 6.74 3.02
C TYR A 124 33.39 7.53 3.26
N TRP A 125 33.36 8.32 4.33
CA TRP A 125 32.19 9.12 4.72
C TRP A 125 31.82 10.20 3.70
N HIS A 126 32.75 10.59 2.82
CA HIS A 126 32.45 11.49 1.72
C HIS A 126 31.35 10.91 0.82
N PHE A 127 31.45 9.62 0.46
CA PHE A 127 30.47 8.95 -0.40
C PHE A 127 29.14 8.69 0.32
N VAL A 128 29.20 8.29 1.60
CA VAL A 128 27.99 8.00 2.40
C VAL A 128 27.17 9.25 2.68
N LYS A 129 27.82 10.38 2.98
CA LYS A 129 27.14 11.66 3.28
C LYS A 129 26.72 12.42 2.03
N HIS A 130 27.17 11.99 0.85
CA HIS A 130 26.72 12.56 -0.40
C HIS A 130 25.24 12.26 -0.65
N ILE A 131 24.58 13.01 -1.54
CA ILE A 131 23.13 12.96 -1.77
C ILE A 131 22.67 11.53 -2.09
N GLU A 132 23.38 10.79 -2.93
CA GLU A 132 23.07 9.41 -3.31
C GLU A 132 23.14 8.46 -2.11
N GLY A 133 24.17 8.60 -1.26
CA GLY A 133 24.33 7.79 -0.06
C GLY A 133 23.20 8.04 0.95
N VAL A 134 22.94 9.31 1.27
CA VAL A 134 21.91 9.72 2.24
C VAL A 134 20.52 9.33 1.74
N THR A 135 20.18 9.67 0.50
CA THR A 135 18.87 9.31 -0.08
C THR A 135 18.70 7.80 -0.18
N GLY A 136 19.75 7.06 -0.55
CA GLY A 136 19.76 5.59 -0.58
C GLY A 136 19.45 4.98 0.77
N ILE A 137 20.16 5.40 1.83
CA ILE A 137 19.96 4.90 3.19
C ILE A 137 18.55 5.21 3.70
N ILE A 138 18.07 6.45 3.53
CA ILE A 138 16.72 6.83 3.94
C ILE A 138 15.67 5.97 3.22
N MET A 139 15.81 5.76 1.91
CA MET A 139 14.90 4.88 1.16
C MET A 139 14.88 3.46 1.72
N VAL A 140 16.05 2.87 1.97
CA VAL A 140 16.15 1.50 2.52
C VAL A 140 15.47 1.40 3.89
N VAL A 141 15.69 2.36 4.79
CA VAL A 141 15.07 2.37 6.13
C VAL A 141 13.55 2.48 6.02
N LEU A 142 13.04 3.42 5.23
CA LEU A 142 11.60 3.60 5.04
C LEU A 142 10.95 2.37 4.40
N MET A 143 11.61 1.75 3.42
CA MET A 143 11.13 0.53 2.77
C MET A 143 11.13 -0.67 3.72
N ALA A 144 12.20 -0.86 4.51
CA ALA A 144 12.27 -1.93 5.49
C ALA A 144 11.14 -1.80 6.53
N PHE A 145 10.86 -0.59 7.00
CA PHE A 145 9.74 -0.29 7.89
C PHE A 145 8.39 -0.62 7.23
N ALA A 146 8.12 -0.09 6.03
CA ALA A 146 6.87 -0.33 5.32
C ALA A 146 6.64 -1.81 4.96
N PHE A 147 7.69 -2.53 4.53
CA PHE A 147 7.62 -3.95 4.20
C PHE A 147 7.34 -4.81 5.43
N THR A 148 7.98 -4.48 6.56
CA THR A 148 7.75 -5.18 7.85
C THR A 148 6.29 -5.05 8.28
N LEU A 149 5.75 -3.83 8.28
CA LEU A 149 4.36 -3.57 8.68
C LEU A 149 3.33 -4.09 7.66
N ALA A 150 3.72 -4.31 6.41
CA ALA A 150 2.88 -4.94 5.39
C ALA A 150 2.72 -6.46 5.57
N THR A 151 3.59 -7.12 6.34
CA THR A 151 3.47 -8.57 6.62
C THR A 151 2.17 -8.90 7.38
N PRO A 152 1.52 -10.06 7.18
CA PRO A 152 0.28 -10.41 7.86
C PRO A 152 0.42 -10.49 9.37
N MET A 153 1.62 -10.80 9.88
CA MET A 153 1.86 -10.88 11.31
C MET A 153 1.64 -9.52 11.97
N PHE A 154 2.19 -8.46 11.37
CA PHE A 154 2.03 -7.08 11.84
C PHE A 154 0.69 -6.49 11.40
N ARG A 155 0.34 -6.56 10.11
CA ARG A 155 -0.90 -5.98 9.56
C ARG A 155 -2.18 -6.55 10.19
N ARG A 156 -2.21 -7.84 10.55
CA ARG A 156 -3.37 -8.47 11.20
C ARG A 156 -3.32 -8.40 12.73
N GLY A 157 -2.35 -7.70 13.32
CA GLY A 157 -2.24 -7.54 14.77
C GLY A 157 -2.00 -8.85 15.53
N ARG A 158 -1.34 -9.83 14.91
CA ARG A 158 -1.07 -11.13 15.57
C ARG A 158 0.14 -11.07 16.51
N MET A 159 1.05 -10.13 16.26
CA MET A 159 2.18 -9.85 17.15
C MET A 159 1.70 -9.00 18.32
N LYS A 160 1.98 -9.44 19.56
CA LYS A 160 1.78 -8.63 20.77
C LYS A 160 3.11 -7.99 21.13
N LEU A 161 3.25 -6.69 20.86
CA LEU A 161 4.44 -5.92 21.23
C LEU A 161 4.25 -5.23 22.59
N PRO A 162 5.34 -5.00 23.36
CA PRO A 162 5.27 -4.22 24.58
C PRO A 162 4.94 -2.76 24.28
N LYS A 163 4.27 -2.06 25.21
CA LYS A 163 4.03 -0.62 25.09
C LYS A 163 5.37 0.14 25.11
N PRO A 164 5.59 1.14 24.24
CA PRO A 164 4.63 1.81 23.35
C PRO A 164 4.56 1.25 21.91
N LEU A 165 5.20 0.11 21.64
CA LEU A 165 5.30 -0.46 20.28
C LEU A 165 4.03 -1.20 19.84
N ASP A 166 3.04 -1.38 20.72
CA ASP A 166 1.74 -1.97 20.40
C ASP A 166 1.02 -1.22 19.25
N LYS A 167 1.20 0.11 19.18
CA LYS A 167 0.69 0.97 18.09
C LYS A 167 1.31 0.69 16.72
N LEU A 168 2.43 -0.03 16.65
CA LEU A 168 3.07 -0.44 15.38
C LEU A 168 2.48 -1.75 14.82
N THR A 169 1.32 -2.18 15.31
CA THR A 169 0.62 -3.37 14.82
C THR A 169 -0.80 -3.02 14.38
N GLY A 170 -1.39 -3.88 13.56
CA GLY A 170 -2.76 -3.71 13.06
C GLY A 170 -2.86 -2.97 11.72
N PHE A 171 -4.11 -2.76 11.28
CA PHE A 171 -4.40 -2.25 9.94
C PHE A 171 -4.02 -0.76 9.79
N ASN A 172 -4.22 0.06 10.82
CA ASN A 172 -3.89 1.49 10.78
C ASN A 172 -2.38 1.70 10.62
N ALA A 173 -1.56 1.01 11.42
CA ALA A 173 -0.10 1.04 11.32
C ALA A 173 0.37 0.64 9.90
N PHE A 174 -0.17 -0.46 9.36
CA PHE A 174 0.05 -0.84 7.97
C PHE A 174 -0.33 0.28 7.00
N TRP A 175 -1.55 0.84 7.10
CA TRP A 175 -2.07 1.81 6.14
C TRP A 175 -1.24 3.09 6.10
N TYR A 176 -0.90 3.67 7.26
CA TYR A 176 -0.07 4.87 7.35
C TYR A 176 1.36 4.60 6.88
N SER A 177 1.96 3.48 7.32
CA SER A 177 3.31 3.12 6.87
C SER A 177 3.37 2.87 5.35
N HIS A 178 2.28 2.39 4.74
CA HIS A 178 2.26 2.14 3.30
C HIS A 178 2.37 3.44 2.50
N HIS A 179 1.81 4.56 2.98
CA HIS A 179 1.92 5.87 2.32
C HIS A 179 3.34 6.43 2.25
N LEU A 180 4.30 5.86 2.99
CA LEU A 180 5.72 6.14 2.82
C LEU A 180 6.21 5.88 1.39
N PHE A 181 5.47 5.11 0.58
CA PHE A 181 5.75 4.94 -0.86
C PHE A 181 5.87 6.29 -1.60
N VAL A 182 5.13 7.33 -1.18
CA VAL A 182 5.20 8.67 -1.77
C VAL A 182 6.56 9.29 -1.51
N ILE A 183 7.03 9.23 -0.26
CA ILE A 183 8.34 9.75 0.16
C ILE A 183 9.45 8.98 -0.55
N VAL A 184 9.38 7.64 -0.55
CA VAL A 184 10.36 6.76 -1.22
C VAL A 184 10.42 7.04 -2.73
N SER A 185 9.27 7.26 -3.38
CA SER A 185 9.21 7.59 -4.81
C SER A 185 9.85 8.94 -5.13
N THR A 186 9.59 9.96 -4.30
CA THR A 186 10.25 11.28 -4.42
C THR A 186 11.75 11.17 -4.21
N LEU A 187 12.19 10.44 -3.17
CA LEU A 187 13.62 10.20 -2.92
C LEU A 187 14.27 9.41 -4.06
N LEU A 188 13.57 8.46 -4.68
CA LEU A 188 14.08 7.72 -5.84
C LEU A 188 14.34 8.63 -7.05
N ILE A 189 13.44 9.60 -7.28
CA ILE A 189 13.63 10.63 -8.32
C ILE A 189 14.87 11.47 -7.99
N VAL A 190 15.00 11.97 -6.75
CA VAL A 190 16.17 12.77 -6.32
C VAL A 190 17.46 11.98 -6.46
N HIS A 191 17.47 10.73 -5.97
CA HIS A 191 18.59 9.79 -6.05
C HIS A 191 19.00 9.54 -7.52
N GLY A 192 18.03 9.37 -8.43
CA GLY A 192 18.27 9.18 -9.86
C GLY A 192 18.68 10.45 -10.63
N ILE A 193 18.29 11.64 -10.16
CA ILE A 193 18.64 12.91 -10.79
C ILE A 193 20.03 13.40 -10.35
N LYS A 194 20.46 13.10 -9.13
CA LYS A 194 21.74 13.61 -8.60
C LYS A 194 22.96 12.72 -8.84
N LEU A 195 22.81 11.62 -9.59
CA LEU A 195 23.86 10.64 -9.93
C LEU A 195 25.22 11.23 -10.35
N PHE A 196 26.28 10.82 -9.65
CA PHE A 196 27.71 11.01 -9.97
C PHE A 196 28.05 10.69 -11.44
N LEU A 197 27.59 9.54 -11.94
CA LEU A 197 28.05 8.98 -13.21
C LEU A 197 27.40 9.58 -14.46
N THR A 198 26.22 10.19 -14.33
CA THR A 198 25.41 10.61 -15.48
C THR A 198 24.89 12.02 -15.29
N LYS A 199 25.62 13.00 -15.84
CA LYS A 199 25.26 14.43 -15.76
C LYS A 199 24.21 14.86 -16.79
N LYS A 200 24.15 14.21 -17.97
CA LYS A 200 23.19 14.56 -19.04
C LYS A 200 21.77 14.07 -18.74
N TRP A 201 20.77 14.95 -18.83
CA TRP A 201 19.39 14.68 -18.40
C TRP A 201 18.70 13.54 -19.19
N TYR A 202 18.87 13.49 -20.51
CA TYR A 202 18.26 12.46 -21.36
C TYR A 202 18.88 11.07 -21.19
N LYS A 203 20.06 10.97 -20.56
CA LYS A 203 20.68 9.69 -20.19
C LYS A 203 20.20 9.18 -18.82
N LYS A 204 19.42 9.96 -18.09
CA LYS A 204 18.85 9.55 -16.79
C LYS A 204 17.58 8.75 -17.05
N THR A 205 17.63 7.45 -16.82
CA THR A 205 16.51 6.54 -17.11
C THR A 205 15.39 6.60 -16.07
N THR A 206 15.64 7.12 -14.86
CA THR A 206 14.69 7.07 -13.74
C THR A 206 13.33 7.70 -14.07
N TRP A 207 13.31 8.88 -14.68
CA TRP A 207 12.04 9.55 -15.04
C TRP A 207 11.31 8.79 -16.16
N MET A 208 12.03 8.13 -17.06
CA MET A 208 11.45 7.36 -18.16
C MET A 208 10.66 6.15 -17.63
N TYR A 209 11.22 5.44 -16.64
CA TYR A 209 10.54 4.31 -16.00
C TYR A 209 9.32 4.76 -15.19
N LEU A 210 9.42 5.89 -14.49
CA LEU A 210 8.38 6.32 -13.54
C LEU A 210 7.27 7.16 -14.17
N ALA A 211 7.50 7.83 -15.31
CA ALA A 211 6.54 8.78 -15.88
C ALA A 211 5.16 8.16 -16.15
N ILE A 212 5.12 7.03 -16.89
CA ILE A 212 3.85 6.39 -17.27
C ILE A 212 3.09 5.82 -16.05
N PRO A 213 3.71 5.00 -15.18
CA PRO A 213 3.00 4.46 -14.01
C PRO A 213 2.54 5.53 -13.03
N VAL A 214 3.35 6.56 -12.78
CA VAL A 214 2.96 7.67 -11.89
C VAL A 214 1.82 8.46 -12.49
N PHE A 215 1.85 8.75 -13.80
CA PHE A 215 0.75 9.40 -14.49
C PHE A 215 -0.56 8.60 -14.38
N LEU A 216 -0.53 7.30 -14.70
CA LEU A 216 -1.69 6.42 -14.58
C LEU A 216 -2.22 6.37 -13.14
N TYR A 217 -1.33 6.30 -12.16
CA TYR A 217 -1.69 6.33 -10.74
C TYR A 217 -2.35 7.65 -10.34
N ILE A 218 -1.82 8.79 -10.79
CA ILE A 218 -2.41 10.10 -10.52
C ILE A 218 -3.80 10.20 -11.18
N CYS A 219 -3.96 9.78 -12.43
CA CYS A 219 -5.25 9.76 -13.11
C CYS A 219 -6.28 8.86 -12.40
N GLU A 220 -5.87 7.69 -11.92
CA GLU A 220 -6.71 6.80 -11.10
C GLU A 220 -7.18 7.52 -9.83
N ARG A 221 -6.25 8.17 -9.11
CA ARG A 221 -6.55 8.88 -7.87
C ARG A 221 -7.45 10.07 -8.12
N LEU A 222 -7.18 10.85 -9.16
CA LEU A 222 -8.00 12.00 -9.56
C LEU A 222 -9.41 11.56 -9.98
N THR A 223 -9.54 10.49 -10.76
CA THR A 223 -10.85 9.95 -11.14
C THR A 223 -11.65 9.53 -9.92
N ARG A 224 -11.01 8.94 -8.91
CA ARG A 224 -11.68 8.61 -7.65
C ARG A 224 -12.12 9.86 -6.90
N LEU A 225 -11.28 10.90 -6.84
CA LEU A 225 -11.61 12.16 -6.17
C LEU A 225 -12.76 12.90 -6.87
N LEU A 226 -12.76 12.93 -8.21
CA LEU A 226 -13.82 13.57 -8.99
C LEU A 226 -15.16 12.82 -8.93
N ARG A 227 -15.12 11.50 -8.66
CA ARG A 227 -16.33 10.66 -8.52
C ARG A 227 -16.79 10.50 -7.08
N SER A 228 -15.94 10.77 -6.10
CA SER A 228 -16.34 10.68 -4.70
C SER A 228 -17.23 11.85 -4.35
N SER A 229 -18.49 11.58 -4.02
CA SER A 229 -19.30 12.51 -3.24
C SER A 229 -19.24 12.10 -1.77
N ILE A 230 -19.06 13.09 -0.90
CA ILE A 230 -19.20 12.92 0.54
C ILE A 230 -20.59 13.45 0.88
N GLU A 231 -21.51 12.54 1.17
CA GLU A 231 -22.88 12.87 1.51
C GLU A 231 -23.15 12.44 2.95
N ALA A 232 -23.73 13.33 3.75
CA ALA A 232 -24.25 12.97 5.06
C ALA A 232 -25.51 12.10 4.86
N VAL A 233 -25.53 10.94 5.49
CA VAL A 233 -26.68 10.01 5.42
C VAL A 233 -27.35 9.89 6.77
N THR A 234 -28.67 9.75 6.75
CA THR A 234 -29.46 9.49 7.95
C THR A 234 -29.52 7.99 8.21
N ILE A 235 -29.30 7.58 9.46
CA ILE A 235 -29.39 6.19 9.86
C ILE A 235 -30.86 5.84 10.07
N GLN A 236 -31.37 4.91 9.28
CA GLN A 236 -32.77 4.47 9.34
C GLN A 236 -32.95 3.32 10.32
N LYS A 237 -32.02 2.36 10.33
CA LYS A 237 -32.12 1.18 11.17
C LYS A 237 -30.75 0.66 11.54
N VAL A 238 -30.63 0.19 12.79
CA VAL A 238 -29.42 -0.43 13.30
C VAL A 238 -29.76 -1.77 13.94
N ALA A 239 -29.00 -2.81 13.59
CA ALA A 239 -29.15 -4.12 14.19
C ALA A 239 -27.80 -4.62 14.70
N VAL A 240 -27.76 -5.01 15.97
CA VAL A 240 -26.59 -5.63 16.58
C VAL A 240 -26.85 -7.14 16.65
N TYR A 241 -26.10 -7.91 15.87
CA TYR A 241 -26.24 -9.37 15.79
C TYR A 241 -25.36 -10.07 16.85
N PRO A 242 -25.85 -11.20 17.43
CA PRO A 242 -25.00 -12.10 18.19
C PRO A 242 -23.92 -12.66 17.25
N GLY A 243 -22.64 -12.42 17.55
CA GLY A 243 -21.51 -12.73 16.66
C GLY A 243 -20.59 -11.56 16.31
N ASN A 244 -20.67 -10.44 17.03
CA ASN A 244 -19.84 -9.24 16.82
C ASN A 244 -20.02 -8.62 15.43
N VAL A 245 -21.26 -8.56 14.95
CA VAL A 245 -21.62 -7.91 13.68
C VAL A 245 -22.66 -6.82 13.93
N LEU A 246 -22.44 -5.65 13.36
CA LEU A 246 -23.32 -4.49 13.34
C LEU A 246 -23.84 -4.30 11.92
N ALA A 247 -25.16 -4.29 11.72
CA ALA A 247 -25.75 -3.85 10.46
C ALA A 247 -26.25 -2.42 10.59
N LEU A 248 -25.86 -1.58 9.64
CA LEU A 248 -26.31 -0.21 9.49
C LEU A 248 -27.13 -0.12 8.21
N HIS A 249 -28.36 0.39 8.32
CA HIS A 249 -29.20 0.77 7.20
C HIS A 249 -29.30 2.29 7.19
N MET A 250 -28.94 2.88 6.07
CA MET A 250 -28.82 4.31 5.88
C MET A 250 -29.72 4.75 4.74
N SER A 251 -30.18 6.00 4.78
CA SER A 251 -30.91 6.59 3.66
C SER A 251 -30.03 6.62 2.41
N ARG A 252 -30.66 6.36 1.26
CA ARG A 252 -29.98 6.42 -0.03
C ARG A 252 -29.81 7.89 -0.46
N PRO A 253 -28.57 8.38 -0.66
CA PRO A 253 -28.36 9.74 -1.15
C PRO A 253 -29.01 9.95 -2.53
N ARG A 254 -29.44 11.18 -2.81
CA ARG A 254 -30.07 11.52 -4.09
C ARG A 254 -29.08 11.28 -5.24
N GLY A 255 -29.52 10.54 -6.26
CA GLY A 255 -28.66 10.18 -7.40
C GLY A 255 -27.62 9.09 -7.11
N PHE A 256 -27.60 8.49 -5.92
CA PHE A 256 -26.66 7.42 -5.59
C PHE A 256 -26.99 6.13 -6.35
N ARG A 257 -26.11 5.76 -7.28
CA ARG A 257 -26.22 4.56 -8.12
C ARG A 257 -25.04 3.65 -7.86
N TYR A 258 -25.32 2.39 -7.56
CA TYR A 258 -24.30 1.37 -7.32
C TYR A 258 -24.68 0.04 -7.98
N LYS A 259 -23.71 -0.87 -8.07
CA LYS A 259 -23.88 -2.26 -8.52
C LYS A 259 -23.59 -3.21 -7.37
N SER A 260 -24.21 -4.40 -7.39
CA SER A 260 -23.95 -5.45 -6.40
C SER A 260 -22.45 -5.76 -6.30
N GLY A 261 -21.96 -5.91 -5.07
CA GLY A 261 -20.55 -6.17 -4.78
C GLY A 261 -19.66 -4.91 -4.71
N GLN A 262 -20.20 -3.72 -4.96
CA GLN A 262 -19.48 -2.47 -4.66
C GLN A 262 -19.44 -2.20 -3.15
N TYR A 263 -18.53 -1.32 -2.74
CA TYR A 263 -18.32 -0.92 -1.36
C TYR A 263 -18.39 0.60 -1.24
N ILE A 264 -18.72 1.08 -0.04
CA ILE A 264 -18.68 2.49 0.34
C ILE A 264 -17.63 2.73 1.42
N PHE A 265 -17.22 3.97 1.59
CA PHE A 265 -16.45 4.38 2.77
C PHE A 265 -17.41 5.00 3.78
N VAL A 266 -17.32 4.53 5.02
CA VAL A 266 -18.11 5.05 6.14
C VAL A 266 -17.17 5.79 7.08
N ASN A 267 -17.57 7.01 7.43
CA ASN A 267 -17.01 7.80 8.51
C ASN A 267 -18.09 7.99 9.58
N CYS A 268 -17.68 7.98 10.84
CA CYS A 268 -18.56 8.26 11.97
C CYS A 268 -17.85 9.27 12.85
N ASP A 269 -18.30 10.53 12.78
CA ASP A 269 -17.69 11.67 13.43
C ASP A 269 -17.53 11.48 14.96
N VAL A 270 -18.55 10.88 15.59
CA VAL A 270 -18.58 10.53 17.03
C VAL A 270 -17.48 9.52 17.42
N VAL A 271 -17.03 8.68 16.48
CA VAL A 271 -15.95 7.72 16.73
C VAL A 271 -14.60 8.32 16.37
N SER A 272 -14.49 8.87 15.15
CA SER A 272 -13.28 9.54 14.68
C SER A 272 -13.61 10.41 13.46
N PRO A 273 -13.41 11.74 13.53
CA PRO A 273 -13.72 12.68 12.45
C PRO A 273 -12.91 12.42 11.17
N PHE A 274 -11.70 11.86 11.30
CA PHE A 274 -10.75 11.76 10.20
C PHE A 274 -10.63 10.35 9.61
N GLU A 275 -11.25 9.34 10.22
CA GLU A 275 -11.12 7.95 9.77
C GLU A 275 -12.25 7.51 8.84
N TRP A 276 -11.87 7.00 7.67
CA TRP A 276 -12.79 6.45 6.66
C TRP A 276 -12.52 4.96 6.46
N HIS A 277 -13.54 4.14 6.67
CA HIS A 277 -13.41 2.68 6.60
C HIS A 277 -14.26 2.08 5.47
N PRO A 278 -13.69 1.23 4.59
CA PRO A 278 -14.43 0.65 3.47
C PRO A 278 -15.29 -0.55 3.92
N PHE A 279 -16.56 -0.57 3.51
CA PHE A 279 -17.49 -1.67 3.75
C PHE A 279 -18.29 -2.02 2.49
N SER A 280 -18.40 -3.31 2.20
CA SER A 280 -19.22 -3.81 1.09
C SER A 280 -20.69 -3.48 1.32
N ILE A 281 -21.36 -2.99 0.29
CA ILE A 281 -22.80 -2.74 0.31
C ILE A 281 -23.51 -4.10 0.31
N THR A 282 -24.41 -4.29 1.28
CA THR A 282 -25.18 -5.54 1.45
C THR A 282 -26.61 -5.45 0.96
N SER A 283 -27.13 -4.24 0.71
CA SER A 283 -28.43 -4.00 0.08
C SER A 283 -28.38 -4.21 -1.43
N ALA A 284 -29.54 -4.43 -2.05
CA ALA A 284 -29.66 -4.57 -3.49
C ALA A 284 -29.73 -3.17 -4.17
N PRO A 285 -29.18 -2.99 -5.39
CA PRO A 285 -29.22 -1.71 -6.11
C PRO A 285 -30.62 -1.08 -6.31
N GLY A 286 -31.68 -1.90 -6.22
CA GLY A 286 -33.08 -1.46 -6.31
C GLY A 286 -33.67 -0.96 -4.99
N ASP A 287 -33.01 -1.21 -3.85
CA ASP A 287 -33.52 -0.81 -2.54
C ASP A 287 -33.48 0.72 -2.36
N ASP A 288 -34.45 1.25 -1.61
CA ASP A 288 -34.56 2.66 -1.25
C ASP A 288 -33.61 3.08 -0.10
N TYR A 289 -32.89 2.11 0.48
CA TYR A 289 -31.86 2.29 1.48
C TYR A 289 -30.53 1.69 1.03
N VAL A 290 -29.46 2.05 1.75
CA VAL A 290 -28.14 1.44 1.60
C VAL A 290 -27.77 0.77 2.92
N SER A 291 -27.41 -0.52 2.87
CA SER A 291 -26.99 -1.25 4.07
C SER A 291 -25.55 -1.74 4.01
N VAL A 292 -24.91 -1.83 5.17
CA VAL A 292 -23.59 -2.44 5.35
C VAL A 292 -23.59 -3.33 6.60
N HIS A 293 -22.84 -4.44 6.54
CA HIS A 293 -22.61 -5.33 7.67
C HIS A 293 -21.14 -5.27 8.11
N ILE A 294 -20.92 -4.80 9.34
CA ILE A 294 -19.62 -4.47 9.90
C ILE A 294 -19.29 -5.47 11.00
N ARG A 295 -18.23 -6.27 10.81
CA ARG A 295 -17.71 -7.14 11.86
C ARG A 295 -16.76 -6.35 12.77
N THR A 296 -16.94 -6.45 14.08
CA THR A 296 -16.05 -5.83 15.06
C THR A 296 -14.72 -6.58 15.12
N LEU A 297 -13.66 -5.99 14.55
CA LEU A 297 -12.33 -6.61 14.41
C LEU A 297 -11.17 -5.72 14.90
N GLY A 298 -11.40 -4.43 15.14
CA GLY A 298 -10.39 -3.49 15.60
C GLY A 298 -11.01 -2.29 16.31
N ASP A 299 -10.15 -1.38 16.77
CA ASP A 299 -10.51 -0.28 17.68
C ASP A 299 -11.67 0.55 17.16
N TRP A 300 -11.59 1.02 15.92
CA TRP A 300 -12.65 1.82 15.29
C TRP A 300 -13.98 1.07 15.21
N THR A 301 -13.99 -0.17 14.71
CA THR A 301 -15.22 -0.99 14.62
C THR A 301 -15.79 -1.37 15.99
N GLY A 302 -14.95 -1.44 17.02
CA GLY A 302 -15.36 -1.70 18.40
C GLY A 302 -16.01 -0.49 19.05
N GLN A 303 -15.44 0.69 18.85
CA GLN A 303 -16.02 1.96 19.27
C GLN A 303 -17.35 2.22 18.55
N LEU A 304 -17.39 2.02 17.22
CA LEU A 304 -18.62 2.14 16.43
C LEU A 304 -19.74 1.26 16.99
N ARG A 305 -19.46 -0.02 17.25
CA ARG A 305 -20.42 -0.93 17.87
C ARG A 305 -20.86 -0.43 19.24
N THR A 306 -19.94 0.08 20.05
CA THR A 306 -20.24 0.59 21.40
C THR A 306 -21.18 1.79 21.35
N VAL A 307 -20.92 2.75 20.45
CA VAL A 307 -21.77 3.93 20.22
C VAL A 307 -23.19 3.49 19.85
N PHE A 308 -23.33 2.62 18.85
CA PHE A 308 -24.64 2.18 18.40
C PHE A 308 -25.34 1.25 19.40
N SER A 309 -24.61 0.45 20.18
CA SER A 309 -25.22 -0.41 21.21
C SER A 309 -25.81 0.40 22.36
N ARG A 310 -25.29 1.60 22.65
CA ARG A 310 -25.88 2.50 23.67
C ARG A 310 -27.21 3.10 23.19
N VAL A 311 -27.33 3.38 21.90
CA VAL A 311 -28.55 3.95 21.29
C VAL A 311 -29.61 2.87 21.06
N CYS A 312 -29.20 1.64 20.74
CA CYS A 312 -30.09 0.51 20.58
C CYS A 312 -30.56 -0.04 21.95
N LYS A 313 -31.66 0.49 22.50
CA LYS A 313 -32.31 -0.11 23.69
C LYS A 313 -32.77 -1.56 23.40
N GLN A 314 -32.79 -2.40 24.43
CA GLN A 314 -33.34 -3.76 24.34
C GLN A 314 -34.82 -3.73 23.92
N PRO A 315 -35.29 -4.63 23.04
CA PRO A 315 -36.71 -4.71 22.72
C PRO A 315 -37.50 -5.09 23.98
N THR A 316 -38.51 -4.28 24.33
CA THR A 316 -39.48 -4.61 25.38
C THR A 316 -40.23 -5.90 25.02
N ASN A 317 -40.05 -6.91 25.88
CA ASN A 317 -40.74 -8.20 25.98
C ASN A 317 -41.42 -8.78 24.72
N GLY A 318 -40.84 -9.87 24.19
CA GLY A 318 -41.64 -10.95 23.59
C GLY A 318 -41.39 -11.31 22.12
N LYS A 319 -40.48 -10.65 21.39
CA LYS A 319 -40.14 -11.06 20.01
C LYS A 319 -38.64 -11.10 19.75
N SER A 320 -38.08 -12.32 19.80
CA SER A 320 -36.80 -12.80 19.26
C SER A 320 -35.52 -12.03 19.65
N GLY A 321 -34.50 -12.75 20.13
CA GLY A 321 -33.26 -12.26 20.75
C GLY A 321 -32.28 -11.50 19.84
N LEU A 322 -32.77 -10.66 18.93
CA LEU A 322 -31.98 -9.75 18.12
C LEU A 322 -32.14 -8.32 18.64
N LEU A 323 -31.04 -7.66 19.00
CA LEU A 323 -31.03 -6.23 19.33
C LEU A 323 -31.31 -5.44 18.05
N ARG A 324 -32.59 -5.21 17.74
CA ARG A 324 -33.05 -4.37 16.64
C ARG A 324 -33.47 -3.02 17.20
N ALA A 325 -32.78 -1.95 16.80
CA ALA A 325 -33.32 -0.62 16.90
C ALA A 325 -33.90 -0.26 15.54
N ASP A 326 -35.23 -0.21 15.47
CA ASP A 326 -35.89 0.59 14.46
C ASP A 326 -35.74 2.04 14.94
N CYS A 327 -34.89 2.84 14.28
CA CYS A 327 -34.76 4.24 14.61
C CYS A 327 -36.04 4.91 14.10
N LEU A 328 -37.03 5.06 14.99
CA LEU A 328 -38.24 5.82 14.69
C LEU A 328 -37.82 7.23 14.29
N GLN A 329 -38.32 7.70 13.14
CA GLN A 329 -38.20 9.09 12.72
C GLN A 329 -38.69 10.00 13.85
N GLY A 330 -37.78 10.75 14.47
CA GLY A 330 -38.12 11.64 15.56
C GLY A 330 -36.90 12.36 16.15
N ASN A 331 -36.72 13.60 15.69
CA ASN A 331 -35.87 14.67 16.19
C ASN A 331 -34.37 14.74 15.82
N ASN A 332 -34.08 15.92 15.28
CA ASN A 332 -32.80 16.48 14.87
C ASN A 332 -31.92 16.84 16.09
N ASN A 333 -30.61 16.77 15.87
CA ASN A 333 -29.47 17.27 16.66
C ASN A 333 -29.25 16.72 18.08
N PRO A 334 -27.99 16.33 18.40
CA PRO A 334 -27.46 16.44 19.75
C PRO A 334 -26.63 17.73 19.89
N GLU A 335 -26.92 18.49 20.95
CA GLU A 335 -25.99 19.45 21.57
C GLU A 335 -24.76 18.75 22.16
#